data_AF-A0A7W0ZCA0-F1
#
_entry.id   AF-A0A7W0ZCA0-F1
#
_cell.length_a   1.000
_cell.length_b   1.000
_cell.length_c   1.000
_cell.angle_alpha   90.00
_cell.angle_beta   90.00
_cell.angle_gamma   90.00
#
_symmetry.space_group_name_H-M   'P 1'
#
loop_
_entity.id
_entity.type
_entity.pdbx_description
1 polymer ?
#
loop_
_entity_poly.entity_id
_entity_poly.type
_entity_poly.pdbx_seq_one_letter_code
_entity_poly.pdbx_strand_id
1 'polypeptide(L)' 'MARSPFQIELSGEEARELRSQAARYTVPHGQVLRAKIVLLAAEGKTNAEIARRLDCSLRTV' A
#
# COMPACT_ATOMS: atom_id res chain seq x y z
N MET A 1 9.94 -11.53 -16.35
CA MET A 1 8.86 -10.76 -15.70
C MET A 1 8.98 -11.00 -14.20
N ALA A 2 9.51 -10.05 -13.45
CA ALA A 2 9.70 -10.22 -12.00
C ALA A 2 8.36 -9.96 -11.30
N ARG A 3 7.67 -11.01 -10.84
CA ARG A 3 6.65 -10.88 -9.81
C ARG A 3 7.38 -10.51 -8.52
N SER A 4 6.99 -9.40 -7.88
CA SER A 4 7.42 -9.15 -6.50
C SER A 4 7.02 -10.37 -5.65
N PRO A 5 7.94 -11.02 -4.93
CA PRO A 5 7.67 -12.23 -4.13
C PRO A 5 6.81 -11.95 -2.88
N PHE A 6 6.42 -10.69 -2.65
CA PHE A 6 5.64 -10.24 -1.52
C PHE A 6 4.16 -10.14 -1.93
N GLN A 7 3.49 -11.29 -2.09
CA GLN A 7 2.02 -11.28 -2.09
C GLN A 7 1.55 -11.02 -0.66
N ILE A 8 1.07 -9.81 -0.41
CA ILE A 8 0.47 -9.48 0.89
C ILE A 8 -0.97 -9.98 0.84
N GLU A 9 -1.25 -11.10 1.50
CA GLU A 9 -2.63 -11.55 1.70
C GLU A 9 -3.22 -10.80 2.89
N LEU A 10 -4.09 -9.82 2.62
CA LEU A 10 -4.83 -9.11 3.67
C LEU A 10 -6.18 -9.76 3.89
N SER A 11 -6.51 -10.02 5.14
CA SER A 11 -7.87 -10.36 5.56
C SER A 11 -8.80 -9.17 5.35
N GLY A 12 -10.12 -9.43 5.21
CA GLY A 12 -11.10 -8.36 5.00
C GLY A 12 -11.09 -7.29 6.10
N GLU A 13 -10.79 -7.69 7.33
CA GLU A 13 -10.63 -6.81 8.49
C GLU A 13 -9.37 -5.93 8.39
N GLU A 14 -8.21 -6.53 8.05
CA GLU A 14 -6.95 -5.81 7.86
C GLU A 14 -7.06 -4.77 6.73
N ALA A 15 -7.68 -5.14 5.61
CA ALA A 15 -7.93 -4.22 4.51
C ALA A 15 -8.87 -3.07 4.91
N ARG A 16 -9.83 -3.33 5.81
CA ARG A 16 -10.75 -2.31 6.33
C ARG A 16 -10.05 -1.36 7.30
N GLU A 17 -9.20 -1.88 8.17
CA GLU A 17 -8.33 -1.09 9.06
C GLU A 17 -7.38 -0.18 8.26
N LEU A 18 -6.69 -0.73 7.26
CA LEU A 18 -5.78 0.03 6.40
C LEU A 18 -6.52 1.11 5.59
N ARG A 19 -7.73 0.82 5.09
CA ARG A 19 -8.58 1.83 4.45
C ARG A 19 -8.99 2.94 5.40
N SER A 20 -9.33 2.59 6.64
CA SER A 20 -9.64 3.56 7.70
C SER A 20 -8.44 4.45 8.01
N GLN A 21 -7.24 3.87 8.12
CA GLN A 21 -6.00 4.64 8.30
C GLN A 21 -5.67 5.52 7.09
N ALA A 22 -5.88 5.02 5.87
CA ALA A 22 -5.65 5.78 4.65
C ALA A 22 -6.63 6.97 4.48
N ALA A 23 -7.80 6.91 5.11
CA ALA A 23 -8.81 7.98 5.11
C ALA A 23 -8.67 8.96 6.29
N ARG A 24 -7.88 8.63 7.31
CA ARG A 24 -7.66 9.49 8.47
C ARG A 24 -6.67 10.62 8.13
N TYR A 25 -7.13 11.86 8.21
CA TYR A 25 -6.31 13.06 8.00
C TYR A 25 -5.47 13.47 9.21
N THR A 26 -5.67 12.83 10.36
CA THR A 26 -4.96 13.14 11.62
C THR A 26 -3.69 12.33 11.83
N VAL A 27 -3.44 11.31 11.01
CA VAL A 27 -2.22 10.50 11.08
C VAL A 27 -1.13 11.09 10.20
N PRO A 28 0.16 10.87 10.54
CA PRO A 28 1.27 11.33 9.71
C PRO A 28 1.14 10.83 8.26
N HIS A 29 1.45 11.70 7.30
CA HIS A 29 1.37 11.38 5.86
C HIS A 29 2.06 10.06 5.48
N GLY A 30 3.17 9.71 6.15
CA GLY A 30 3.87 8.43 5.94
C GLY A 30 3.08 7.17 6.33
N GLN A 31 2.21 7.24 7.35
CA GLN A 31 1.32 6.12 7.70
C GLN A 31 0.22 5.94 6.65
N VAL A 32 -0.39 7.05 6.19
CA VAL A 32 -1.37 7.03 5.10
C VAL A 32 -0.75 6.43 3.83
N LEU A 33 0.48 6.83 3.51
CA LEU A 33 1.19 6.31 2.35
C LEU A 33 1.42 4.81 2.49
N ARG A 34 1.95 4.33 3.62
CA ARG A 34 2.17 2.90 3.88
C ARG A 34 0.88 2.10 3.82
N ALA A 35 -0.21 2.59 4.39
CA ALA A 35 -1.49 1.91 4.31
C ALA A 35 -1.96 1.74 2.85
N LYS A 36 -1.79 2.77 2.01
CA LYS A 36 -2.09 2.69 0.58
C LYS A 36 -1.15 1.74 -0.19
N ILE A 37 0.13 1.71 0.17
CA ILE A 37 1.11 0.78 -0.43
C ILE A 37 0.68 -0.67 -0.17
N VAL A 38 0.38 -1.00 1.09
CA VAL A 38 -0.01 -2.35 1.50
C VAL A 38 -1.34 -2.77 0.85
N LEU A 39 -2.32 -1.87 0.75
CA LEU A 39 -3.57 -2.14 0.03
C LEU A 39 -3.34 -2.47 -1.45
N LEU A 40 -2.54 -1.67 -2.15
CA LEU A 40 -2.26 -1.89 -3.57
C LEU A 40 -1.40 -3.15 -3.82
N ALA A 41 -0.49 -3.47 -2.89
CA ALA A 41 0.30 -4.70 -2.93
C ALA A 41 -0.58 -5.94 -2.72
N ALA A 42 -1.59 -5.85 -1.85
CA ALA A 42 -2.57 -6.92 -1.65
C ALA A 42 -3.51 -7.12 -2.85
N GLU A 43 -3.76 -6.08 -3.64
CA GLU A 43 -4.41 -6.18 -4.96
C GLU A 43 -3.52 -6.86 -6.02
N GLY A 44 -2.27 -7.20 -5.70
CA GLY A 44 -1.32 -7.85 -6.61
C GLY A 44 -0.55 -6.90 -7.50
N LYS A 45 -0.54 -5.59 -7.20
CA LYS A 45 0.26 -4.62 -7.97
C LYS A 45 1.73 -4.71 -7.62
N THR A 46 2.57 -4.44 -8.60
CA THR A 46 4.02 -4.40 -8.39
C THR A 46 4.44 -3.12 -7.64
N ASN A 47 5.54 -3.17 -6.88
CA ASN A 47 6.08 -1.99 -6.19
C ASN A 47 6.29 -0.81 -7.15
N ALA A 48 6.67 -1.07 -8.40
CA ALA A 48 6.84 -0.04 -9.43
C ALA A 48 5.51 0.64 -9.81
N GLU A 49 4.43 -0.12 -9.96
CA GLU A 49 3.09 0.43 -10.22
C GLU A 49 2.56 1.22 -9.02
N ILE A 50 2.83 0.72 -7.81
CA ILE A 50 2.45 1.39 -6.56
C ILE A 50 3.18 2.73 -6.44
N ALA A 51 4.49 2.73 -6.65
CA ALA A 51 5.33 3.93 -6.65
C ALA A 51 4.84 4.98 -7.67
N ARG A 52 4.53 4.55 -8.90
CA ARG A 52 3.92 5.43 -9.92
C ARG A 52 2.56 5.99 -9.52
N ARG A 53 1.72 5.19 -8.85
CA ARG A 53 0.35 5.58 -8.48
C ARG A 53 0.32 6.51 -7.27
N LEU A 54 1.27 6.34 -6.34
CA LEU A 54 1.38 7.14 -5.13
C LEU A 54 2.39 8.29 -5.26
N ASP A 55 2.94 8.49 -6.46
CA ASP A 55 3.97 9.48 -6.77
C ASP A 55 5.13 9.43 -5.74
N CYS A 56 5.54 8.21 -5.38
CA CYS A 56 6.57 7.97 -4.39
C CYS A 56 7.73 7.15 -4.97
N SER A 57 8.88 7.18 -4.30
CA SER A 57 10.05 6.43 -4.75
C SER A 57 9.86 4.93 -4.57
N LEU A 58 10.40 4.13 -5.51
CA LEU A 58 10.53 2.67 -5.37
C LEU A 58 11.23 2.24 -4.07
N ARG A 59 12.06 3.12 -3.49
CA ARG A 59 12.75 2.88 -2.22
C ARG A 59 11.82 3.03 -1.00
N THR A 60 10.64 3.62 -1.19
CA THR A 60 9.62 3.85 -0.17
C THR A 60 8.59 2.72 -0.10
N VAL A 61 8.50 1.88 -1.14
CA VAL A 61 7.50 0.81 -1.33
C VAL A 61 8.04 -0.60 -1.11
#